data_AF-A0A950HJ59-F1
#
_entry.id   AF-A0A950HJ59-F1
#
_cell.length_a   1.000
_cell.length_b   1.000
_cell.length_c   1.000
_cell.angle_alpha   90.00
_cell.angle_beta   90.00
_cell.angle_gamma   90.00
#
_symmetry.space_group_name_H-M   'P 1'
#
loop_
_entity.id
_entity.type
_entity.pdbx_description
1 polymer ?
#
loop_
_entity_poly.entity_id
_entity_poly.type
_entity_poly.pdbx_seq_one_letter_code
_entity_poly.pdbx_strand_id
1 'polypeptide(L)'
;MNVTDVRTYTVQIFRDSGFWILEVPELRAVGQARTLSSAADTARELVALWLDVPADQVQVVLDYGRIDQEAVELAAGARSEQARAEELSRGAARRLRQAARRLVHTDGLSLRDAATVLGVTFGRVQQLLKD
;
A
#
# COMPACT_ATOMS: atom_id res chain seq x y z
N MET A 1 -28.48 -20.58 -18.97
CA MET A 1 -27.36 -20.16 -18.10
C MET A 1 -27.60 -18.70 -17.79
N ASN A 2 -28.26 -18.39 -16.68
CA ASN A 2 -28.57 -17.00 -16.34
C ASN A 2 -27.29 -16.33 -15.87
N VAL A 3 -26.89 -15.28 -16.57
CA VAL A 3 -25.90 -14.33 -16.09
C VAL A 3 -26.53 -13.67 -14.86
N THR A 4 -26.03 -13.97 -13.67
CA THR A 4 -26.44 -13.29 -12.45
C THR A 4 -26.05 -11.82 -12.62
N ASP A 5 -27.03 -10.94 -12.73
CA ASP A 5 -26.80 -9.52 -13.01
C ASP A 5 -26.26 -8.86 -11.73
N VAL A 6 -24.93 -8.74 -11.63
CA VAL A 6 -24.27 -8.16 -10.47
C VAL A 6 -24.43 -6.65 -10.52
N ARG A 7 -25.06 -6.06 -9.49
CA ARG A 7 -25.24 -4.60 -9.40
C ARG A 7 -24.23 -3.95 -8.47
N THR A 8 -23.78 -2.76 -8.83
CA THR A 8 -22.81 -1.97 -8.08
C THR A 8 -23.48 -0.78 -7.43
N TYR A 9 -23.29 -0.62 -6.11
CA TYR A 9 -23.86 0.48 -5.33
C TYR A 9 -22.76 1.37 -4.76
N THR A 10 -22.93 2.70 -4.86
CA THR A 10 -22.03 3.65 -4.21
C THR A 10 -22.41 3.82 -2.73
N VAL A 11 -21.41 3.79 -1.87
CA VAL A 11 -21.55 3.89 -0.42
C VAL A 11 -20.74 5.07 0.07
N GLN A 12 -21.41 6.13 0.53
CA GLN A 12 -20.74 7.29 1.12
C GLN A 12 -20.29 6.96 2.53
N ILE A 13 -19.01 7.21 2.81
CA ILE A 13 -18.40 6.91 4.11
C ILE A 13 -18.00 8.19 4.82
N PHE A 14 -18.36 8.27 6.11
CA PHE A 14 -17.89 9.32 7.00
C PHE A 14 -17.84 8.86 8.46
N ARG A 15 -17.12 9.60 9.29
CA ARG A 15 -16.99 9.32 10.72
C ARG A 15 -18.07 10.05 11.49
N ASP A 16 -18.82 9.34 12.32
CA ASP A 16 -19.76 9.92 13.28
C ASP A 16 -19.79 9.09 14.56
N SER A 17 -19.78 9.76 15.72
CA SER A 17 -20.01 9.16 17.03
C SER A 17 -19.15 7.91 17.34
N GLY A 18 -17.93 7.85 16.80
CA GLY A 18 -17.00 6.73 16.99
C GLY A 18 -17.18 5.54 16.02
N PHE A 19 -18.05 5.67 15.02
CA PHE A 19 -18.31 4.68 13.99
C PHE A 19 -18.07 5.24 12.59
N TRP A 20 -17.83 4.36 11.63
CA TRP A 20 -17.92 4.68 10.22
C TRP A 20 -19.37 4.49 9.78
N ILE A 21 -20.00 5.55 9.31
CA ILE A 21 -21.33 5.51 8.74
C ILE A 21 -21.21 5.12 7.28
N LEU A 22 -22.08 4.20 6.85
CA LEU A 22 -22.17 3.67 5.49
C LEU A 22 -23.54 4.08 4.93
N GLU A 23 -23.58 5.16 4.17
CA GLU A 23 -24.80 5.66 3.56
C GLU A 23 -24.89 5.15 2.12
N VAL A 24 -25.99 4.49 1.76
CA VAL A 24 -26.28 4.02 0.39
C VAL A 24 -27.42 4.87 -0.16
N PRO A 25 -27.13 6.00 -0.86
CA PRO A 25 -28.16 6.98 -1.21
C PRO A 25 -29.27 6.41 -2.10
N GLU A 26 -28.92 5.53 -3.04
CA GLU A 26 -29.88 4.89 -3.95
C GLU A 26 -30.95 4.09 -3.20
N LEU A 27 -30.57 3.45 -2.10
CA LEU A 27 -31.47 2.61 -1.30
C LEU A 27 -32.06 3.36 -0.11
N ARG A 28 -31.59 4.59 0.16
CA ARG A 28 -31.85 5.34 1.40
C ARG A 28 -31.57 4.47 2.65
N ALA A 29 -30.56 3.63 2.55
CA ALA A 29 -30.14 2.71 3.60
C ALA A 29 -28.90 3.25 4.31
N VAL A 30 -28.84 3.03 5.63
CA VAL A 30 -27.70 3.43 6.47
C VAL A 30 -27.26 2.23 7.30
N GLY A 31 -25.97 1.95 7.27
CA GLY A 31 -25.31 0.99 8.14
C GLY A 31 -24.13 1.63 8.86
N GLN A 32 -23.44 0.82 9.65
CA GLN A 32 -22.26 1.27 10.39
C GLN A 32 -21.20 0.18 10.47
N ALA A 33 -19.93 0.59 10.41
CA ALA A 33 -18.77 -0.27 10.57
C ALA A 33 -17.84 0.27 11.68
N ARG A 34 -17.09 -0.65 12.32
CA ARG A 34 -16.08 -0.27 13.31
C ARG A 34 -14.82 0.31 12.65
N THR A 35 -14.42 -0.26 11.50
CA THR A 35 -13.21 0.13 10.75
C THR A 35 -13.52 0.31 9.27
N LEU A 36 -12.68 1.06 8.54
CA LEU A 36 -12.77 1.15 7.08
C LEU A 36 -12.50 -0.21 6.40
N SER A 37 -11.66 -1.04 7.01
CA SER A 37 -11.35 -2.38 6.48
C SER A 37 -12.56 -3.31 6.46
N SER A 38 -13.51 -3.16 7.39
CA SER A 38 -14.75 -3.94 7.39
C SER A 38 -15.89 -3.24 6.63
N ALA A 39 -15.73 -1.99 6.22
CA ALA A 39 -16.80 -1.17 5.66
C ALA A 39 -17.39 -1.75 4.37
N ALA A 40 -16.55 -2.29 3.48
CA ALA A 40 -17.02 -2.86 2.21
C ALA A 40 -17.89 -4.10 2.43
N ASP A 41 -17.46 -5.00 3.32
CA ASP A 41 -18.22 -6.24 3.61
C ASP A 41 -19.52 -5.91 4.32
N THR A 42 -19.48 -5.03 5.33
CA THR A 42 -20.70 -4.57 6.01
C THR A 42 -21.67 -3.85 5.06
N ALA A 43 -21.17 -3.03 4.13
CA ALA A 43 -22.03 -2.37 3.15
C ALA A 43 -22.68 -3.38 2.19
N ARG A 44 -21.93 -4.39 1.75
CA ARG A 44 -22.46 -5.45 0.88
C ARG A 44 -23.57 -6.24 1.59
N GLU A 45 -23.36 -6.59 2.85
CA GLU A 45 -24.38 -7.27 3.67
C GLU A 45 -25.63 -6.40 3.87
N LEU A 46 -25.45 -5.10 4.15
CA LEU A 46 -26.56 -4.15 4.27
C LEU A 46 -27.40 -4.09 2.99
N VAL A 47 -26.74 -3.93 1.83
CA VAL A 47 -27.41 -3.82 0.53
C VAL A 47 -28.11 -5.13 0.18
N ALA A 48 -27.45 -6.26 0.38
CA ALA A 48 -28.01 -7.60 0.12
C ALA A 48 -29.28 -7.84 0.96
N LEU A 49 -29.22 -7.50 2.26
CA LEU A 49 -30.36 -7.57 3.17
C LEU A 49 -31.51 -6.66 2.73
N TRP A 50 -31.20 -5.44 2.29
CA TRP A 50 -32.20 -4.46 1.86
C TRP A 50 -32.93 -4.88 0.58
N LEU A 51 -32.23 -5.55 -0.33
CA LEU A 51 -32.75 -6.00 -1.62
C LEU A 51 -33.33 -7.43 -1.59
N ASP A 52 -33.18 -8.15 -0.48
CA ASP A 52 -33.51 -9.56 -0.34
C ASP A 52 -32.83 -10.44 -1.42
N VAL A 53 -31.52 -10.23 -1.62
CA VAL A 53 -30.69 -10.97 -2.57
C VAL A 53 -29.44 -11.55 -1.90
N PRO A 54 -28.82 -12.59 -2.47
CA PRO A 54 -27.52 -13.06 -2.03
C PRO A 54 -26.44 -11.97 -2.13
N ALA A 55 -25.53 -11.91 -1.14
CA ALA A 55 -24.49 -10.88 -1.09
C ALA A 55 -23.49 -10.94 -2.27
N ASP A 56 -23.30 -12.11 -2.89
CA ASP A 56 -22.45 -12.26 -4.07
C ASP A 56 -23.02 -11.62 -5.35
N GLN A 57 -24.30 -11.23 -5.34
CA GLN A 57 -24.94 -10.45 -6.41
C GLN A 57 -24.77 -8.93 -6.22
N VAL A 58 -24.11 -8.53 -5.14
CA VAL A 58 -23.93 -7.12 -4.76
C VAL A 58 -22.46 -6.75 -4.82
N GLN A 59 -22.16 -5.72 -5.60
CA GLN A 59 -20.91 -4.98 -5.55
C GLN A 59 -21.14 -3.62 -4.87
N VAL A 60 -20.11 -3.14 -4.19
CA VAL A 60 -20.11 -1.83 -3.56
C VAL A 60 -18.85 -1.06 -3.94
N VAL A 61 -19.00 0.24 -4.14
CA VAL A 61 -17.89 1.18 -4.30
C VAL A 61 -17.96 2.17 -3.16
N LEU A 62 -16.89 2.23 -2.37
CA LEU A 62 -16.79 3.14 -1.23
C LEU A 62 -16.37 4.52 -1.71
N ASP A 63 -17.19 5.52 -1.43
CA ASP A 63 -16.93 6.93 -1.66
C ASP A 63 -16.41 7.57 -0.37
N TYR A 64 -15.16 8.02 -0.43
CA TYR A 64 -14.43 8.66 0.67
C TYR A 64 -14.48 10.19 0.60
N GLY A 65 -15.40 10.79 -0.16
CA GLY A 65 -15.45 12.24 -0.39
C GLY A 65 -15.56 13.12 0.87
N ARG A 66 -15.91 12.53 2.02
CA ARG A 66 -15.94 13.20 3.33
C ARG A 66 -14.68 12.96 4.19
N ILE A 67 -13.71 12.24 3.67
CA ILE A 67 -12.33 12.17 4.17
C ILE A 67 -11.55 13.31 3.52
N ASP A 68 -10.63 13.92 4.28
CA ASP A 68 -9.73 14.94 3.78
C ASP A 68 -8.91 14.42 2.57
N GLN A 69 -9.22 14.95 1.39
CA GLN A 69 -8.60 14.53 0.14
C GLN A 69 -7.12 14.95 0.06
N GLU A 70 -6.75 16.07 0.69
CA GLU A 70 -5.36 16.52 0.72
C GLU A 70 -4.51 15.51 1.51
N ALA A 71 -5.01 15.02 2.64
CA ALA A 71 -4.34 13.97 3.42
C ALA A 71 -4.18 12.65 2.62
N VAL A 72 -5.17 12.28 1.81
CA VAL A 72 -5.11 11.09 0.93
C VAL A 72 -4.04 11.27 -0.15
N GLU A 73 -3.99 12.44 -0.79
CA GLU A 73 -2.99 12.78 -1.82
C GLU A 73 -1.58 12.83 -1.24
N LEU A 74 -1.39 13.47 -0.09
CA LEU A 74 -0.11 13.49 0.64
C LEU A 74 0.38 12.07 0.94
N ALA A 75 -0.50 11.19 1.44
CA ALA A 75 -0.15 9.81 1.71
C ALA A 75 0.21 9.03 0.42
N ALA A 76 -0.45 9.31 -0.70
CA ALA A 76 -0.10 8.72 -2.00
C ALA A 76 1.26 9.20 -2.50
N GLY A 77 1.54 10.51 -2.37
CA GLY A 77 2.85 11.10 -2.66
C GLY A 77 3.96 10.44 -1.84
N ALA A 78 3.78 10.36 -0.52
CA ALA A 78 4.74 9.71 0.39
C ALA A 78 5.02 8.25 0.01
N ARG A 79 3.98 7.47 -0.34
CA ARG A 79 4.17 6.08 -0.81
C ARG A 79 4.99 6.01 -2.10
N SER A 80 4.73 6.91 -3.06
CA SER A 80 5.50 6.99 -4.31
C SER A 80 6.96 7.37 -4.05
N GLU A 81 7.21 8.33 -3.17
CA GLU A 81 8.56 8.74 -2.77
C GLU A 81 9.31 7.61 -2.07
N GLN A 82 8.65 6.90 -1.16
CA GLN A 82 9.23 5.74 -0.49
C GLN A 82 9.61 4.64 -1.50
N ALA A 83 8.73 4.31 -2.45
CA ALA A 83 9.02 3.33 -3.49
C ALA A 83 10.23 3.73 -4.35
N ARG A 84 10.37 5.02 -4.68
CA ARG A 84 11.53 5.56 -5.40
C ARG A 84 12.81 5.47 -4.57
N ALA A 85 12.74 5.84 -3.29
CA ALA A 85 13.86 5.77 -2.37
C ALA A 85 14.36 4.33 -2.17
N GLU A 86 13.44 3.37 -2.10
CA GLU A 86 13.77 1.94 -2.04
C GLU A 86 14.48 1.47 -3.31
N GLU A 87 14.02 1.85 -4.50
CA GLU A 87 14.70 1.46 -5.74
C GLU A 87 16.10 2.08 -5.86
N LEU A 88 16.23 3.37 -5.52
CA LEU A 88 17.54 4.04 -5.49
C LEU A 88 18.48 3.36 -4.49
N SER A 89 17.99 2.99 -3.32
CA SER A 89 18.76 2.28 -2.29
C SER A 89 19.20 0.89 -2.77
N ARG A 90 18.31 0.13 -3.42
CA ARG A 90 18.65 -1.15 -4.05
C ARG A 90 19.72 -0.97 -5.13
N GLY A 91 19.58 0.05 -5.97
CA GLY A 91 20.55 0.40 -7.00
C GLY A 91 21.92 0.77 -6.44
N ALA A 92 21.96 1.61 -5.41
CA ALA A 92 23.18 1.99 -4.71
C ALA A 92 23.88 0.77 -4.08
N ALA A 93 23.12 -0.11 -3.43
CA ALA A 93 23.66 -1.35 -2.85
C ALA A 93 24.27 -2.27 -3.92
N ARG A 94 23.62 -2.43 -5.09
CA ARG A 94 24.17 -3.19 -6.22
C ARG A 94 25.52 -2.61 -6.69
N ARG A 95 25.59 -1.29 -6.88
CA ARG A 95 26.81 -0.60 -7.33
C ARG A 95 27.94 -0.70 -6.31
N LEU A 96 27.63 -0.54 -5.02
CA LEU A 96 28.61 -0.70 -3.94
C LEU A 96 29.20 -2.11 -3.88
N ARG A 97 28.37 -3.15 -4.04
CA ARG A 97 28.87 -4.54 -4.13
C ARG A 97 29.81 -4.74 -5.32
N GLN A 98 29.40 -4.23 -6.49
CA GLN A 98 30.25 -4.32 -7.68
C GLN A 98 31.59 -3.60 -7.49
N ALA A 99 31.57 -2.40 -6.90
CA ALA A 99 32.77 -1.63 -6.62
C ALA A 99 33.68 -2.36 -5.60
N ALA A 100 33.12 -2.89 -4.51
CA ALA A 100 33.86 -3.68 -3.53
C ALA A 100 34.55 -4.90 -4.16
N ARG A 101 33.84 -5.65 -5.01
CA ARG A 101 34.40 -6.81 -5.71
C ARG A 101 35.55 -6.40 -6.64
N ARG A 102 35.43 -5.29 -7.37
CA ARG A 102 36.50 -4.80 -8.26
C ARG A 102 37.74 -4.37 -7.46
N LEU A 103 37.56 -3.52 -6.44
CA LEU A 103 38.68 -3.03 -5.62
C LEU A 103 39.46 -4.19 -4.99
N VAL A 104 38.77 -5.20 -4.46
CA VAL A 104 39.42 -6.29 -3.72
C VAL A 104 39.92 -7.39 -4.66
N HIS A 105 39.11 -7.86 -5.61
CA HIS A 105 39.47 -9.04 -6.43
C HIS A 105 40.17 -8.69 -7.74
N THR A 106 39.91 -7.51 -8.31
CA THR A 106 40.54 -7.07 -9.56
C THR A 106 41.78 -6.23 -9.27
N ASP A 107 41.66 -5.25 -8.38
CA ASP A 107 42.74 -4.29 -8.12
C ASP A 107 43.64 -4.73 -6.95
N GLY A 108 43.24 -5.77 -6.20
CA GLY A 108 44.04 -6.37 -5.13
C GLY A 108 44.14 -5.54 -3.84
N LEU A 109 43.25 -4.56 -3.64
CA LEU A 109 43.27 -3.73 -2.44
C LEU A 109 42.95 -4.56 -1.19
N SER A 110 43.55 -4.16 -0.06
CA SER A 110 43.14 -4.64 1.24
C SER A 110 41.69 -4.22 1.52
N LEU A 111 40.97 -5.01 2.32
CA LEU A 111 39.60 -4.67 2.75
C LEU A 111 39.52 -3.31 3.47
N ARG A 112 40.61 -2.89 4.13
CA ARG A 112 40.70 -1.61 4.84
C ARG A 112 40.85 -0.44 3.86
N ASP A 113 41.65 -0.59 2.81
CA ASP A 113 41.80 0.43 1.77
C ASP A 113 40.52 0.52 0.92
N ALA A 114 39.92 -0.62 0.59
CA ALA A 114 38.64 -0.66 -0.10
C ALA A 114 37.54 0.06 0.71
N ALA A 115 37.51 -0.12 2.03
CA ALA A 115 36.59 0.61 2.92
C ALA A 115 36.78 2.13 2.85
N THR A 116 38.04 2.60 2.87
CA THR A 116 38.37 4.01 2.71
C THR A 116 37.89 4.56 1.35
N VAL A 117 38.14 3.84 0.25
CA VAL A 117 37.70 4.26 -1.10
C VAL A 117 36.18 4.29 -1.23
N LEU A 118 35.49 3.29 -0.68
CA LEU A 118 34.04 3.17 -0.77
C LEU A 118 33.30 4.09 0.23
N GLY A 119 34.00 4.73 1.16
CA GLY A 119 33.40 5.57 2.20
C GLY A 119 32.53 4.78 3.18
N VAL A 120 32.84 3.51 3.43
CA VAL A 120 32.09 2.63 4.33
C VAL A 120 33.00 2.00 5.37
N THR A 121 32.41 1.37 6.38
CA THR A 121 33.19 0.63 7.38
C THR A 121 33.77 -0.65 6.80
N PHE A 122 34.87 -1.12 7.39
CA PHE A 122 35.47 -2.41 7.05
C PHE A 122 34.47 -3.58 7.11
N GLY A 123 33.65 -3.63 8.16
CA GLY A 123 32.62 -4.67 8.32
C GLY A 123 31.58 -4.62 7.20
N ARG A 124 31.26 -3.42 6.70
CA ARG A 124 30.36 -3.27 5.55
C ARG A 124 30.98 -3.82 4.26
N VAL A 125 32.28 -3.64 4.03
CA VAL A 125 32.97 -4.26 2.88
C VAL A 125 32.90 -5.78 2.97
N GLN A 126 33.15 -6.37 4.14
CA GLN A 126 33.05 -7.81 4.34
C GLN A 126 31.64 -8.34 4.04
N GLN A 127 30.61 -7.62 4.47
CA GLN A 127 29.22 -7.98 4.17
C GLN A 127 28.94 -7.90 2.67
N LEU A 128 29.35 -6.82 2.00
CA LEU A 128 29.13 -6.62 0.56
C LEU A 128 29.81 -7.69 -0.32
N LEU A 129 30.87 -8.34 0.17
CA LEU A 129 31.54 -9.43 -0.53
C LEU A 129 30.93 -10.81 -0.24
N LYS A 130 30.13 -10.94 0.83
CA LYS A 130 29.41 -12.18 1.19
C LYS A 130 28.01 -12.25 0.56
N ASP A 131 27.37 -11.09 0.40
CA ASP A 131 26.11 -10.91 -0.32
C ASP A 131 26.29 -11.05 -1.85
#